data_AF-A0AAE8MN60-F1
#
_entry.id   AF-A0AAE8MN60-F1
#
_cell.length_a   1.000
_cell.length_b   1.000
_cell.length_c   1.000
_cell.angle_alpha   90.00
_cell.angle_beta   90.00
_cell.angle_gamma   90.00
#
_symmetry.space_group_name_H-M   'P 1'
#
loop_
_entity.id
_entity.type
_entity.pdbx_description
1 polymer ?
#
loop_
_entity_poly.entity_id
_entity_poly.type
_entity_poly.pdbx_seq_one_letter_code
_entity_poly.pdbx_strand_id
1 'polypeptide(L)'
;MNVLLSPQPPVFPHHHENPRLSPQRSLSPFHNMTSRKRKADEDGDETMSPRSSPTISARALARPAKKVRSNEVIGRPLALPRLLETLDTSQLRTVLERICESHPAIGHEVVTQAPRPSVSSALEVLEGYEEKLKSAIPYGETSPEYTYYRIKEPLVALIDALSDFTPQFLPPNETQPTKSFEFLDKATDIIHRLPNWEPQAYRHHKESAYEEISKAWALVINEVGKRASGLNLHTQGWDQVLSRHNEQSGGRLSSAINTMSTSVSWMGSNTNSGSGGSSDSNSILNQLMSGTYGAPVRVGPW
;
A
#
# COMPACT_ATOMS: atom_id res chain seq x y z
N MET A 1 -29.50 49.99 -43.03
CA MET A 1 -29.42 50.90 -41.87
C MET A 1 -29.08 50.07 -40.64
N ASN A 2 -28.02 50.48 -39.90
CA ASN A 2 -27.56 50.07 -38.56
C ASN A 2 -27.13 48.59 -38.43
N VAL A 3 -25.85 48.16 -38.32
CA VAL A 3 -24.64 48.59 -37.57
C VAL A 3 -24.83 48.64 -36.05
N LEU A 4 -24.12 47.73 -35.34
CA LEU A 4 -23.56 47.77 -33.95
C LEU A 4 -23.34 46.29 -33.49
N LEU A 5 -22.16 45.66 -33.61
CA LEU A 5 -20.88 45.78 -32.88
C LEU A 5 -20.93 45.36 -31.39
N SER A 6 -20.19 44.28 -31.06
CA SER A 6 -19.99 43.63 -29.74
C SER A 6 -19.28 44.50 -28.69
N PRO A 7 -19.15 43.99 -27.45
CA PRO A 7 -17.78 43.89 -26.93
C PRO A 7 -17.42 42.55 -26.26
N GLN A 8 -16.23 42.10 -26.64
CA GLN A 8 -15.43 40.97 -26.18
C GLN A 8 -14.68 41.35 -24.88
N PRO A 9 -14.47 40.43 -23.92
CA PRO A 9 -13.69 40.72 -22.72
C PRO A 9 -12.17 40.77 -22.99
N PRO A 10 -11.41 41.59 -22.24
CA PRO A 10 -10.05 41.99 -22.59
C PRO A 10 -9.00 40.90 -22.34
N VAL A 11 -8.14 40.75 -23.34
CA VAL A 11 -6.87 40.01 -23.33
C VAL A 11 -5.81 40.88 -22.63
N PHE A 12 -5.15 40.34 -21.61
CA PHE A 12 -4.04 41.03 -20.95
C PHE A 12 -2.72 40.86 -21.73
N PRO A 13 -1.89 41.91 -21.84
CA PRO A 13 -0.67 41.89 -22.62
C PRO A 13 0.51 41.27 -21.86
N HIS A 14 1.25 40.41 -22.57
CA HIS A 14 2.63 40.06 -22.25
C HIS A 14 3.53 41.30 -22.37
N HIS A 15 4.26 41.65 -21.31
CA HIS A 15 5.57 42.32 -21.43
C HIS A 15 6.29 42.36 -20.09
N HIS A 16 7.41 41.63 -19.98
CA HIS A 16 8.73 42.19 -19.66
C HIS A 16 9.76 41.05 -19.74
N GLU A 17 10.43 40.99 -20.90
CA GLU A 17 11.77 40.45 -21.02
C GLU A 17 12.70 41.11 -20.01
N ASN A 18 13.47 40.30 -19.29
CA ASN A 18 14.73 40.73 -18.67
C ASN A 18 15.87 40.18 -19.55
N PRO A 19 16.53 41.02 -20.36
CA PRO A 19 17.83 40.68 -20.87
C PRO A 19 18.86 41.06 -19.81
N ARG A 20 19.69 40.11 -19.36
CA ARG A 20 21.16 40.26 -19.25
C ARG A 20 21.80 39.31 -18.24
N LEU A 21 22.75 38.55 -18.80
CA LEU A 21 24.12 38.37 -18.33
C LEU A 21 24.36 37.49 -17.10
N SER A 22 24.89 36.30 -17.41
CA SER A 22 25.72 35.45 -16.58
C SER A 22 26.81 36.22 -15.82
N PRO A 23 27.17 35.78 -14.60
CA PRO A 23 28.53 35.92 -14.11
C PRO A 23 29.26 34.58 -14.20
N GLN A 24 30.33 34.57 -14.98
CA GLN A 24 31.38 33.57 -14.88
C GLN A 24 32.03 33.59 -13.48
N ARG A 25 32.30 32.38 -12.97
CA ARG A 25 33.56 31.96 -12.34
C ARG A 25 34.29 33.02 -11.50
N SER A 26 34.03 33.02 -10.19
CA SER A 26 34.95 33.63 -9.21
C SER A 26 35.77 32.54 -8.52
N LEU A 27 37.06 32.62 -8.77
CA LEU A 27 38.14 31.86 -8.18
C LEU A 27 38.22 32.14 -6.67
N SER A 28 38.55 31.10 -5.91
CA SER A 28 38.96 31.17 -4.51
C SER A 28 40.26 31.97 -4.33
N PRO A 29 40.31 32.93 -3.39
CA PRO A 29 41.57 33.49 -2.93
C PRO A 29 41.74 33.24 -1.43
N PHE A 30 42.26 32.06 -1.06
CA PHE A 30 42.90 31.88 0.24
C PHE A 30 44.33 32.41 0.14
N HIS A 31 44.50 33.72 0.30
CA HIS A 31 45.80 34.31 0.62
C HIS A 31 45.88 34.55 2.13
N ASN A 32 46.63 33.67 2.80
CA ASN A 32 47.16 33.90 4.14
C ASN A 32 48.21 35.02 4.07
N MET A 33 47.93 36.19 4.61
CA MET A 33 48.97 37.12 5.05
C MET A 33 48.65 37.67 6.45
N THR A 34 49.48 37.22 7.38
CA THR A 34 49.53 37.55 8.80
C THR A 34 50.01 38.98 9.00
N SER A 35 49.08 39.91 9.26
CA SER A 35 49.41 41.28 9.66
C SER A 35 49.79 41.33 11.15
N ARG A 36 51.10 41.46 11.42
CA ARG A 36 51.67 41.80 12.73
C ARG A 36 51.37 43.27 13.07
N LYS A 37 50.64 43.46 14.17
CA LYS A 37 50.72 44.60 15.13
C LYS A 37 52.20 44.96 15.41
N ARG A 38 52.67 46.19 15.70
CA ARG A 38 52.09 47.45 16.24
C ARG A 38 53.18 48.56 16.19
N LYS A 39 52.71 49.83 16.06
CA LYS A 39 53.14 51.11 16.70
C LYS A 39 54.60 51.59 16.55
N ALA A 40 54.87 52.74 15.93
CA ALA A 40 54.53 54.14 16.25
C ALA A 40 55.45 54.76 17.31
N ASP A 41 56.45 55.44 16.77
CA ASP A 41 57.34 56.54 17.20
C ASP A 41 57.88 56.69 18.62
N GLU A 42 59.16 57.04 18.57
CA GLU A 42 60.14 57.42 19.57
C GLU A 42 60.08 58.93 19.80
N ASP A 43 59.87 59.37 21.04
CA ASP A 43 60.55 60.56 21.61
C ASP A 43 60.22 60.72 23.10
N GLY A 44 61.17 61.26 23.88
CA GLY A 44 60.89 61.87 25.18
C GLY A 44 61.47 61.16 26.40
N ASP A 45 62.76 61.40 26.61
CA ASP A 45 63.53 61.04 27.80
C ASP A 45 63.29 62.00 28.99
N GLU A 46 63.61 61.50 30.18
CA GLU A 46 63.88 62.21 31.45
C GLU A 46 62.77 62.99 32.19
N THR A 47 62.21 62.37 33.24
CA THR A 47 61.99 63.06 34.54
C THR A 47 62.05 62.06 35.72
N MET A 48 63.26 61.90 36.25
CA MET A 48 63.65 61.80 37.66
C MET A 48 62.54 61.78 38.75
N SER A 49 62.36 60.65 39.45
CA SER A 49 62.88 60.45 40.83
C SER A 49 62.11 59.39 41.66
N PRO A 50 62.78 58.73 42.62
CA PRO A 50 62.35 57.50 43.29
C PRO A 50 61.73 57.75 44.67
N ARG A 51 61.09 56.72 45.28
CA ARG A 51 61.25 56.29 46.70
C ARG A 51 60.16 55.32 47.20
N SER A 52 60.63 54.09 47.49
CA SER A 52 60.42 53.32 48.74
C SER A 52 59.06 52.68 49.12
N SER A 53 59.09 51.33 49.10
CA SER A 53 58.47 50.35 50.05
C SER A 53 57.08 49.76 49.67
N PRO A 54 56.68 48.59 50.24
CA PRO A 54 57.04 47.24 49.80
C PRO A 54 55.81 46.38 49.38
N THR A 55 56.12 45.24 48.75
CA THR A 55 55.30 44.05 48.46
C THR A 55 53.94 43.91 49.14
N ILE A 56 52.88 43.82 48.33
CA ILE A 56 51.75 42.91 48.57
C ILE A 56 51.44 42.25 47.22
N SER A 57 51.74 40.95 47.10
CA SER A 57 51.32 40.16 45.94
C SER A 57 49.80 40.19 45.89
N ALA A 58 49.23 40.94 44.95
CA ALA A 58 47.78 41.03 44.77
C ALA A 58 47.28 39.65 44.33
N ARG A 59 46.74 38.89 45.28
CA ARG A 59 46.01 37.66 45.01
C ARG A 59 44.94 37.98 43.96
N ALA A 60 45.10 37.46 42.76
CA ALA A 60 44.12 37.64 41.69
C ALA A 60 42.79 37.04 42.16
N LEU A 61 41.85 37.91 42.56
CA LEU A 61 40.48 37.52 42.82
C LEU A 61 39.90 36.99 41.49
N ALA A 62 39.59 35.70 41.45
CA ALA A 62 38.91 35.07 40.32
C ALA A 62 37.57 35.78 40.11
N ARG A 63 37.54 36.72 39.14
CA ARG A 63 36.31 37.38 38.75
C ARG A 63 35.44 36.34 38.04
N PRO A 64 34.19 36.13 38.47
CA PRO A 64 33.29 35.22 37.78
C PRO A 64 33.16 35.69 36.33
N ALA A 65 33.38 34.78 35.39
CA ALA A 65 33.22 35.06 33.96
C ALA A 65 31.83 35.68 33.77
N LYS A 66 31.78 36.92 33.28
CA LYS A 66 30.53 37.59 32.95
C LYS A 66 29.74 36.63 32.05
N LYS A 67 28.60 36.12 32.56
CA LYS A 67 27.64 35.40 31.73
C LYS A 67 27.22 36.37 30.63
N VAL A 68 27.79 36.18 29.44
CA VAL A 68 27.35 36.87 28.22
C VAL A 68 25.86 36.56 28.14
N ARG A 69 25.02 37.60 28.23
CA ARG A 69 23.59 37.44 27.96
C ARG A 69 23.50 37.00 26.51
N SER A 70 23.23 35.72 26.30
CA SER A 70 22.90 35.12 25.02
C SER A 70 21.55 35.69 24.58
N ASN A 71 21.55 36.93 24.09
CA ASN A 71 20.38 37.57 23.48
C ASN A 71 20.49 37.60 21.95
N GLU A 72 21.39 36.79 21.38
CA GLU A 72 21.32 36.48 19.96
C GLU A 72 20.19 35.48 19.77
N VAL A 73 19.05 35.96 19.27
CA VAL A 73 17.99 35.12 18.73
C VAL A 73 18.54 34.47 17.47
N ILE A 74 19.35 33.43 17.65
CA ILE A 74 19.82 32.57 16.58
C ILE A 74 18.64 31.67 16.22
N GLY A 75 18.23 31.69 14.95
CA GLY A 75 17.16 30.84 14.45
C GLY A 75 17.51 29.37 14.66
N ARG A 76 16.95 28.77 15.71
CA ARG A 76 17.10 27.34 15.98
C ARG A 76 16.31 26.57 14.90
N PRO A 77 16.88 25.52 14.28
CA PRO A 77 16.13 24.70 13.34
C PRO A 77 14.90 24.10 14.03
N LEU A 78 13.80 23.98 13.28
CA LEU A 78 12.55 23.44 13.78
C LEU A 78 12.76 22.00 14.25
N ALA A 79 12.29 21.69 15.46
CA ALA A 79 12.42 20.34 16.01
C ALA A 79 11.58 19.34 15.21
N LEU A 80 12.07 18.10 15.06
CA LEU A 80 11.41 17.06 14.27
C LEU A 80 9.90 16.91 14.56
N PRO A 81 9.42 16.87 15.82
CA PRO A 81 7.98 16.73 16.08
C PRO A 81 7.16 17.88 15.47
N ARG A 82 7.68 19.11 15.54
CA ARG A 82 7.03 20.29 14.97
C ARG A 82 7.10 20.32 13.45
N LEU A 83 8.09 19.68 12.85
CA LEU A 83 8.16 19.50 11.41
C LEU A 83 7.14 18.46 10.93
N LEU A 84 7.00 17.33 11.65
CA LEU A 84 6.00 16.31 11.34
C LEU A 84 4.56 16.85 11.46
N GLU A 85 4.28 17.74 12.42
CA GLU A 85 2.99 18.43 12.55
C GLU A 85 2.61 19.28 11.33
N THR A 86 3.59 19.71 10.52
CA THR A 86 3.33 20.52 9.32
C THR A 86 3.06 19.69 8.06
N LEU A 87 3.30 18.38 8.12
CA LEU A 87 3.13 17.48 6.98
C LEU A 87 1.70 16.93 6.95
N ASP A 88 1.10 16.92 5.77
CA ASP A 88 -0.17 16.21 5.56
C ASP A 88 0.04 14.68 5.54
N THR A 89 -1.06 13.93 5.57
CA THR A 89 -1.03 12.46 5.59
C THR A 89 -0.34 11.86 4.36
N SER A 90 -0.42 12.51 3.19
CA SER A 90 0.23 12.04 1.97
C SER A 90 1.75 12.24 2.04
N GLN A 91 2.18 13.39 2.54
CA GLN A 91 3.58 13.75 2.73
C GLN A 91 4.24 12.87 3.80
N LEU A 92 3.54 12.59 4.90
CA LEU A 92 4.02 11.67 5.94
C LEU A 92 4.24 10.25 5.39
N ARG A 93 3.30 9.74 4.57
CA ARG A 93 3.46 8.43 3.91
C ARG A 93 4.66 8.40 2.99
N THR A 94 4.81 9.39 2.10
CA THR A 94 5.95 9.45 1.18
C THR A 94 7.30 9.57 1.90
N VAL A 95 7.36 10.34 3.00
CA VAL A 95 8.59 10.43 3.80
C VAL A 95 8.89 9.09 4.48
N LEU A 96 7.88 8.43 5.05
CA LEU A 96 8.04 7.12 5.69
C LEU A 96 8.48 6.05 4.68
N GLU A 97 7.86 6.01 3.50
CA GLU A 97 8.22 5.10 2.39
C GLU A 97 9.70 5.25 2.02
N ARG A 98 10.18 6.48 1.81
CA ARG A 98 11.61 6.74 1.50
C ARG A 98 12.55 6.35 2.64
N ILE A 99 12.12 6.51 3.89
CA ILE A 99 12.90 6.05 5.05
C ILE A 99 12.98 4.52 5.05
N CYS A 100 11.88 3.83 4.79
CA CYS A 100 11.84 2.36 4.72
C CYS A 100 12.67 1.82 3.54
N GLU A 101 12.66 2.48 2.39
CA GLU A 101 13.49 2.12 1.22
C GLU A 101 14.99 2.27 1.52
N SER A 102 15.38 3.36 2.19
CA SER A 102 16.78 3.62 2.56
C SER A 102 17.26 2.77 3.75
N HIS A 103 16.34 2.38 4.64
CA HIS A 103 16.64 1.62 5.84
C HIS A 103 15.66 0.44 6.00
N PRO A 104 15.93 -0.71 5.35
CA PRO A 104 15.01 -1.86 5.35
C PRO A 104 14.67 -2.41 6.74
N ALA A 105 15.58 -2.26 7.72
CA ALA A 105 15.32 -2.64 9.10
C ALA A 105 14.16 -1.85 9.74
N ILE A 106 14.08 -0.55 9.45
CA ILE A 106 12.97 0.30 9.89
C ILE A 106 11.69 -0.11 9.17
N GLY A 107 11.77 -0.42 7.88
CA GLY A 107 10.64 -0.97 7.12
C GLY A 107 10.06 -2.23 7.75
N HIS A 108 10.91 -3.17 8.16
CA HIS A 108 10.47 -4.38 8.87
C HIS A 108 9.83 -4.06 10.22
N GLU A 109 10.37 -3.11 10.98
CA GLU A 109 9.77 -2.66 12.25
C GLU A 109 8.39 -2.04 12.04
N VAL A 110 8.24 -1.18 11.02
CA VAL A 110 6.96 -0.57 10.66
C VAL A 110 5.93 -1.64 10.28
N VAL A 111 6.29 -2.60 9.43
CA VAL A 111 5.36 -3.67 8.99
C VAL A 111 4.95 -4.57 10.16
N THR A 112 5.86 -4.86 11.09
CA THR A 112 5.57 -5.72 12.25
C THR A 112 4.79 -5.01 13.35
N GLN A 113 4.93 -3.70 13.49
CA GLN A 113 4.18 -2.90 14.47
C GLN A 113 2.86 -2.36 13.92
N ALA A 114 2.72 -2.23 12.59
CA ALA A 114 1.49 -1.77 11.98
C ALA A 114 0.35 -2.77 12.27
N PRO A 115 -0.84 -2.28 12.64
CA PRO A 115 -2.00 -3.14 12.77
C PRO A 115 -2.31 -3.75 11.40
N ARG A 116 -2.67 -5.03 11.40
CA ARG A 116 -3.12 -5.71 10.18
C ARG A 116 -4.34 -4.96 9.60
N PRO A 117 -4.39 -4.76 8.27
CA PRO A 117 -5.53 -4.10 7.65
C PRO A 117 -6.80 -4.90 7.91
N SER A 118 -7.86 -4.24 8.38
CA SER A 118 -9.20 -4.84 8.42
C SER A 118 -9.82 -4.84 7.03
N VAL A 119 -10.80 -5.72 6.81
CA VAL A 119 -11.58 -5.74 5.56
C VAL A 119 -12.18 -4.36 5.29
N SER A 120 -12.80 -3.74 6.31
CA SER A 120 -13.37 -2.39 6.19
C SER A 120 -12.34 -1.32 5.78
N SER A 121 -11.14 -1.33 6.37
CA SER A 121 -10.11 -0.34 6.04
C SER A 121 -9.56 -0.50 4.62
N ALA A 122 -9.43 -1.74 4.14
CA ALA A 122 -9.01 -2.01 2.76
C ALA A 122 -10.09 -1.58 1.76
N LEU A 123 -11.36 -1.85 2.06
CA LEU A 123 -12.49 -1.44 1.21
C LEU A 123 -12.62 0.08 1.13
N GLU A 124 -12.45 0.81 2.24
CA GLU A 124 -12.48 2.27 2.23
C GLU A 124 -11.41 2.87 1.28
N VAL A 125 -10.21 2.28 1.27
CA VAL A 125 -9.15 2.69 0.34
C VAL A 125 -9.55 2.38 -1.11
N LEU A 126 -10.06 1.19 -1.38
CA LEU A 126 -10.50 0.77 -2.72
C LEU A 126 -11.67 1.63 -3.24
N GLU A 127 -12.62 1.99 -2.39
CA GLU A 127 -13.71 2.90 -2.72
C GLU A 127 -13.19 4.30 -3.11
N GLY A 128 -12.14 4.78 -2.45
CA GLY A 128 -11.46 6.02 -2.84
C GLY A 128 -10.81 5.95 -4.23
N TYR A 129 -10.27 4.80 -4.64
CA TYR A 129 -9.80 4.58 -6.01
C TYR A 129 -10.96 4.53 -7.01
N GLU A 130 -12.07 3.90 -6.64
CA GLU A 130 -13.28 3.85 -7.47
C GLU A 130 -13.90 5.24 -7.67
N GLU A 131 -13.91 6.09 -6.64
CA GLU A 131 -14.38 7.48 -6.74
C GLU A 131 -13.52 8.29 -7.70
N LYS A 132 -12.19 8.15 -7.60
CA LYS A 132 -11.26 8.77 -8.56
C LYS A 132 -11.52 8.30 -9.99
N LEU A 133 -11.74 7.00 -10.18
CA LEU A 133 -12.12 6.45 -11.48
C LEU A 133 -13.42 7.08 -12.01
N LYS A 134 -14.47 7.15 -11.18
CA LYS A 134 -15.75 7.77 -11.55
C LYS A 134 -15.59 9.26 -11.90
N SER A 135 -14.78 10.00 -11.13
CA SER A 135 -14.52 11.42 -11.38
C SER A 135 -13.77 11.67 -12.69
N ALA A 136 -12.98 10.70 -13.16
CA ALA A 136 -12.26 10.76 -14.41
C ALA A 136 -13.14 10.47 -15.63
N ILE A 137 -14.37 9.98 -15.47
CA ILE A 137 -15.28 9.75 -16.59
C ILE A 137 -15.71 11.10 -17.19
N PRO A 138 -15.54 11.32 -18.52
CA PRO A 138 -15.95 12.56 -19.17
C PRO A 138 -17.48 12.74 -19.14
N TYR A 139 -17.92 13.99 -19.05
CA TYR A 139 -19.34 14.32 -19.12
C TYR A 139 -19.84 14.26 -20.56
N GLY A 140 -21.06 13.73 -20.74
CA GLY A 140 -21.74 13.66 -22.04
C GLY A 140 -21.25 12.52 -22.94
N GLU A 141 -21.70 12.55 -24.19
CA GLU A 141 -21.31 11.55 -25.18
C GLU A 141 -19.89 11.84 -25.68
N THR A 142 -18.99 10.89 -25.49
CA THR A 142 -17.61 10.96 -25.94
C THR A 142 -17.20 9.67 -26.64
N SER A 143 -16.15 9.74 -27.46
CA SER A 143 -15.66 8.53 -28.12
C SER A 143 -15.15 7.51 -27.08
N PRO A 144 -15.30 6.20 -27.34
CA PRO A 144 -14.83 5.17 -26.43
C PRO A 144 -13.30 5.24 -26.22
N GLU A 145 -12.56 5.62 -27.26
CA GLU A 145 -11.11 5.80 -27.20
C GLU A 145 -10.70 6.96 -26.28
N TYR A 146 -11.33 8.13 -26.43
CA TYR A 146 -11.05 9.28 -25.56
C TYR A 146 -11.39 8.97 -24.09
N THR A 147 -12.56 8.37 -23.86
CA THR A 147 -13.00 7.94 -22.53
C THR A 147 -11.97 7.01 -21.91
N TYR A 148 -11.54 5.99 -22.65
CA TYR A 148 -10.55 5.02 -22.17
C TYR A 148 -9.27 5.69 -21.73
N TYR A 149 -8.66 6.54 -22.56
CA TYR A 149 -7.40 7.19 -22.19
C TYR A 149 -7.53 8.14 -21.00
N ARG A 150 -8.70 8.77 -20.80
CA ARG A 150 -8.96 9.63 -19.63
C ARG A 150 -9.04 8.83 -18.34
N ILE A 151 -9.64 7.63 -18.37
CA ILE A 151 -9.84 6.81 -17.18
C ILE A 151 -8.78 5.73 -16.99
N LYS A 152 -7.89 5.53 -17.96
CA LYS A 152 -6.90 4.44 -17.95
C LYS A 152 -6.05 4.47 -16.68
N GLU A 153 -5.52 5.63 -16.32
CA GLU A 153 -4.66 5.78 -15.15
C GLU A 153 -5.39 5.43 -13.84
N PRO A 154 -6.55 6.02 -13.50
CA PRO A 154 -7.27 5.63 -12.28
C PRO A 154 -7.85 4.21 -12.34
N LEU A 155 -8.15 3.68 -13.54
CA LEU A 155 -8.57 2.29 -13.71
C LEU A 155 -7.45 1.32 -13.34
N VAL A 156 -6.25 1.54 -13.89
CA VAL A 156 -5.07 0.72 -13.57
C VAL A 156 -4.73 0.84 -12.09
N ALA A 157 -4.73 2.05 -11.53
CA ALA A 157 -4.46 2.25 -10.11
C ALA A 157 -5.46 1.50 -9.18
N LEU A 158 -6.74 1.42 -9.55
CA LEU A 158 -7.73 0.63 -8.82
C LEU A 158 -7.47 -0.88 -8.93
N ILE A 159 -7.10 -1.36 -10.12
CA ILE A 159 -6.81 -2.79 -10.34
C ILE A 159 -5.53 -3.20 -9.62
N ASP A 160 -4.48 -2.37 -9.68
CA ASP A 160 -3.24 -2.58 -8.94
C ASP A 160 -3.53 -2.65 -7.44
N ALA A 161 -4.32 -1.71 -6.90
CA ALA A 161 -4.72 -1.74 -5.50
C ALA A 161 -5.52 -3.00 -5.14
N LEU A 162 -6.45 -3.45 -5.99
CA LEU A 162 -7.14 -4.73 -5.80
C LEU A 162 -6.15 -5.90 -5.74
N SER A 163 -5.17 -5.93 -6.64
CA SER A 163 -4.15 -6.99 -6.69
C SER A 163 -3.24 -6.98 -5.46
N ASP A 164 -2.94 -5.81 -4.89
CA ASP A 164 -2.09 -5.65 -3.71
C ASP A 164 -2.81 -6.05 -2.41
N PHE A 165 -4.09 -5.69 -2.27
CA PHE A 165 -4.87 -6.03 -1.08
C PHE A 165 -5.36 -7.47 -1.07
N THR A 166 -5.66 -8.06 -2.23
CA THR A 166 -6.25 -9.40 -2.31
C THR A 166 -5.42 -10.46 -1.55
N PRO A 167 -4.10 -10.60 -1.75
CA PRO A 167 -3.26 -11.58 -1.05
C PRO A 167 -3.26 -11.45 0.47
N GLN A 168 -3.57 -10.27 1.04
CA GLN A 168 -3.66 -10.09 2.49
C GLN A 168 -4.83 -10.86 3.10
N PHE A 169 -5.89 -11.05 2.32
CA PHE A 169 -7.10 -11.76 2.71
C PHE A 169 -7.14 -13.20 2.21
N LEU A 170 -6.03 -13.71 1.64
CA LEU A 170 -5.91 -15.09 1.20
C LEU A 170 -5.01 -15.91 2.14
N PRO A 171 -5.19 -17.25 2.18
CA PRO A 171 -4.23 -18.13 2.82
C PRO A 171 -2.83 -18.01 2.19
N PRO A 172 -1.73 -18.04 2.98
CA PRO A 172 -1.68 -18.27 4.43
C PRO A 172 -1.84 -17.01 5.30
N ASN A 173 -1.95 -15.82 4.71
CA ASN A 173 -1.96 -14.55 5.44
C ASN A 173 -3.20 -14.37 6.30
N GLU A 174 -4.38 -14.65 5.73
CA GLU A 174 -5.65 -14.74 6.45
C GLU A 174 -6.04 -16.21 6.61
N THR A 175 -6.45 -16.57 7.82
CA THR A 175 -6.81 -17.94 8.19
C THR A 175 -8.30 -18.10 8.44
N GLN A 176 -9.02 -17.01 8.66
CA GLN A 176 -10.46 -16.97 8.88
C GLN A 176 -11.20 -16.87 7.54
N PRO A 177 -11.84 -17.96 7.06
CA PRO A 177 -12.43 -17.96 5.73
C PRO A 177 -13.56 -16.95 5.55
N THR A 178 -14.32 -16.67 6.61
CA THR A 178 -15.40 -15.68 6.57
C THR A 178 -14.88 -14.29 6.21
N LYS A 179 -13.71 -13.88 6.72
CA LYS A 179 -13.09 -12.60 6.35
C LYS A 179 -12.60 -12.58 4.92
N SER A 180 -12.00 -13.69 4.47
CA SER A 180 -11.58 -13.85 3.08
C SER A 180 -12.77 -13.70 2.13
N PHE A 181 -13.88 -14.39 2.40
CA PHE A 181 -15.08 -14.31 1.58
C PHE A 181 -15.77 -12.94 1.65
N GLU A 182 -15.80 -12.30 2.81
CA GLU A 182 -16.35 -10.94 2.96
C GLU A 182 -15.56 -9.94 2.09
N PHE A 183 -14.23 -10.00 2.13
CA PHE A 183 -13.40 -9.18 1.25
C PHE A 183 -13.65 -9.52 -0.23
N LEU A 184 -13.66 -10.81 -0.60
CA LEU A 184 -13.81 -11.23 -1.98
C LEU A 184 -15.19 -10.86 -2.57
N ASP A 185 -16.28 -10.95 -1.82
CA ASP A 185 -17.61 -10.47 -2.22
C ASP A 185 -17.56 -8.99 -2.60
N LYS A 186 -17.02 -8.16 -1.71
CA LYS A 186 -16.93 -6.71 -1.91
C LYS A 186 -15.94 -6.31 -3.01
N ALA A 187 -14.81 -7.00 -3.11
CA ALA A 187 -13.86 -6.81 -4.20
C ALA A 187 -14.47 -7.20 -5.55
N THR A 188 -15.26 -8.27 -5.59
CA THR A 188 -15.97 -8.69 -6.82
C THR A 188 -17.05 -7.67 -7.20
N ASP A 189 -17.78 -7.10 -6.23
CA ASP A 189 -18.71 -5.98 -6.45
C ASP A 189 -18.03 -4.76 -7.10
N ILE A 190 -16.82 -4.42 -6.68
CA ILE A 190 -16.04 -3.33 -7.29
C ILE A 190 -15.72 -3.67 -8.75
N ILE A 191 -15.29 -4.90 -9.04
CA ILE A 191 -14.99 -5.36 -10.40
C ILE A 191 -16.26 -5.32 -11.28
N HIS A 192 -17.42 -5.69 -10.74
CA HIS A 192 -18.70 -5.59 -11.47
C HIS A 192 -18.98 -4.16 -11.94
N ARG A 193 -18.67 -3.16 -11.10
CA ARG A 193 -18.89 -1.73 -11.37
C ARG A 193 -17.90 -1.11 -12.36
N LEU A 194 -16.82 -1.81 -12.74
CA LEU A 194 -15.89 -1.33 -13.77
C LEU A 194 -16.61 -1.15 -15.12
N PRO A 195 -16.20 -0.18 -15.96
CA PRO A 195 -16.84 0.09 -17.24
C PRO A 195 -16.73 -1.11 -18.19
N ASN A 196 -17.80 -1.33 -18.96
CA ASN A 196 -17.80 -2.28 -20.05
C ASN A 196 -17.38 -1.56 -21.33
N TRP A 197 -16.42 -2.14 -22.06
CA TRP A 197 -15.91 -1.57 -23.30
C TRP A 197 -16.49 -2.29 -24.50
N GLU A 198 -17.00 -1.54 -25.49
CA GLU A 198 -17.38 -2.12 -26.77
C GLU A 198 -16.14 -2.63 -27.53
N PRO A 199 -15.05 -1.84 -27.71
CA PRO A 199 -13.84 -2.33 -28.36
C PRO A 199 -13.14 -3.39 -27.50
N GLN A 200 -12.79 -4.52 -28.12
CA GLN A 200 -12.10 -5.62 -27.41
C GLN A 200 -10.74 -5.18 -26.84
N ALA A 201 -10.06 -4.23 -27.48
CA ALA A 201 -8.75 -3.73 -27.07
C ALA A 201 -8.71 -3.21 -25.62
N TYR A 202 -9.84 -2.73 -25.08
CA TYR A 202 -9.90 -2.13 -23.74
C TYR A 202 -10.50 -3.05 -22.67
N ARG A 203 -10.98 -4.24 -23.05
CA ARG A 203 -11.62 -5.19 -22.11
C ARG A 203 -10.64 -5.91 -21.18
N HIS A 204 -9.37 -5.98 -21.57
CA HIS A 204 -8.34 -6.77 -20.89
C HIS A 204 -8.20 -6.45 -19.39
N HIS A 205 -8.35 -5.19 -18.98
CA HIS A 205 -8.29 -4.78 -17.58
C HIS A 205 -9.35 -5.48 -16.72
N LYS A 206 -10.62 -5.36 -17.13
CA LYS A 206 -11.74 -5.98 -16.41
C LYS A 206 -11.69 -7.50 -16.49
N GLU A 207 -11.25 -8.05 -17.63
CA GLU A 207 -11.05 -9.49 -17.81
C GLU A 207 -9.99 -10.05 -16.87
N SER A 208 -8.82 -9.42 -16.81
CA SER A 208 -7.72 -9.82 -15.93
C SER A 208 -8.13 -9.76 -14.46
N ALA A 209 -8.82 -8.68 -14.05
CA ALA A 209 -9.35 -8.56 -12.69
C ALA A 209 -10.32 -9.70 -12.32
N TYR A 210 -11.20 -10.11 -13.25
CA TYR A 210 -12.06 -11.27 -13.01
C TYR A 210 -11.28 -12.59 -12.92
N GLU A 211 -10.25 -12.77 -13.74
CA GLU A 211 -9.42 -13.98 -13.66
C GLU A 211 -8.70 -14.08 -12.32
N GLU A 212 -8.13 -12.98 -11.85
CA GLU A 212 -7.42 -12.91 -10.57
C GLU A 212 -8.36 -13.15 -9.40
N ILE A 213 -9.51 -12.47 -9.36
CA ILE A 213 -10.47 -12.67 -8.27
C ILE A 213 -11.07 -14.09 -8.31
N SER A 214 -11.28 -14.67 -9.49
CA SER A 214 -11.74 -16.06 -9.66
C SER A 214 -10.74 -17.07 -9.08
N LYS A 215 -9.44 -16.86 -9.33
CA LYS A 215 -8.36 -17.65 -8.71
C LYS A 215 -8.36 -17.48 -7.19
N ALA A 216 -8.51 -16.25 -6.71
CA ALA A 216 -8.57 -15.94 -5.28
C ALA A 216 -9.73 -16.68 -4.58
N TRP A 217 -10.94 -16.63 -5.17
CA TRP A 217 -12.10 -17.42 -4.70
C TRP A 217 -11.79 -18.92 -4.65
N ALA A 218 -11.25 -19.49 -5.73
CA ALA A 218 -10.90 -20.91 -5.78
C ALA A 218 -9.88 -21.31 -4.70
N LEU A 219 -8.90 -20.46 -4.41
CA LEU A 219 -7.90 -20.70 -3.35
C LEU A 219 -8.55 -20.77 -1.97
N VAL A 220 -9.42 -19.82 -1.63
CA VAL A 220 -10.11 -19.80 -0.33
C VAL A 220 -11.02 -21.02 -0.20
N ILE A 221 -11.79 -21.34 -1.24
CA ILE A 221 -12.69 -22.51 -1.25
C ILE A 221 -11.91 -23.81 -1.02
N ASN A 222 -10.81 -24.01 -1.74
CA ASN A 222 -9.95 -25.18 -1.57
C ASN A 222 -9.42 -25.27 -0.13
N GLU A 223 -9.02 -24.15 0.47
CA GLU A 223 -8.50 -24.16 1.84
C GLU A 223 -9.57 -24.51 2.87
N VAL A 224 -10.80 -24.02 2.69
CA VAL A 224 -11.94 -24.40 3.55
C VAL A 224 -12.29 -25.87 3.36
N GLY A 225 -12.28 -26.37 2.12
CA GLY A 225 -12.49 -27.77 1.81
C GLY A 225 -11.52 -28.69 2.56
N LYS A 226 -10.24 -28.28 2.66
CA LYS A 226 -9.21 -29.03 3.41
C LYS A 226 -9.41 -28.97 4.93
N ARG A 227 -9.74 -27.80 5.49
CA ARG A 227 -9.73 -27.57 6.96
C ARG A 227 -11.03 -27.94 7.66
N ALA A 228 -12.17 -27.78 6.99
CA ALA A 228 -13.47 -27.70 7.68
C ALA A 228 -14.49 -28.77 7.25
N SER A 229 -14.07 -29.82 6.53
CA SER A 229 -15.01 -30.82 5.96
C SER A 229 -16.17 -30.17 5.19
N GLY A 230 -15.91 -29.00 4.54
CA GLY A 230 -16.81 -28.29 3.62
C GLY A 230 -18.17 -27.79 4.13
N LEU A 231 -18.64 -28.22 5.32
CA LEU A 231 -19.98 -27.89 5.85
C LEU A 231 -20.20 -26.38 6.06
N ASN A 232 -19.15 -25.64 6.40
CA ASN A 232 -19.27 -24.20 6.68
C ASN A 232 -19.55 -23.34 5.43
N LEU A 233 -19.33 -23.84 4.22
CA LEU A 233 -19.53 -23.06 2.99
C LEU A 233 -21.02 -22.84 2.69
N HIS A 234 -21.84 -23.88 2.84
CA HIS A 234 -23.29 -23.80 2.63
C HIS A 234 -24.01 -23.11 3.78
N THR A 235 -23.59 -23.36 5.02
CA THR A 235 -24.24 -22.78 6.20
C THR A 235 -24.13 -21.26 6.23
N GLN A 236 -23.10 -20.69 5.58
CA GLN A 236 -22.90 -19.25 5.47
C GLN A 236 -23.42 -18.64 4.15
N GLY A 237 -23.98 -19.44 3.23
CA GLY A 237 -24.58 -18.96 1.97
C GLY A 237 -23.59 -18.45 0.92
N TRP A 238 -22.30 -18.77 1.04
CA TRP A 238 -21.26 -18.31 0.12
C TRP A 238 -21.39 -18.94 -1.29
N ASP A 239 -22.01 -20.11 -1.38
CA ASP A 239 -22.38 -20.75 -2.64
C ASP A 239 -23.36 -19.88 -3.46
N GLN A 240 -24.37 -19.31 -2.80
CA GLN A 240 -25.36 -18.44 -3.44
C GLN A 240 -24.73 -17.11 -3.86
N VAL A 241 -23.88 -16.54 -3.02
CA VAL A 241 -23.14 -15.30 -3.32
C VAL A 241 -22.24 -15.50 -4.54
N LEU A 242 -21.44 -16.57 -4.56
CA LEU A 242 -20.57 -16.87 -5.69
C LEU A 242 -21.35 -17.17 -6.97
N SER A 243 -22.47 -17.89 -6.87
CA SER A 243 -23.36 -18.16 -8.02
C SER A 243 -23.89 -16.85 -8.63
N ARG A 244 -24.36 -15.92 -7.78
CA ARG A 244 -24.83 -14.59 -8.19
C ARG A 244 -23.74 -13.80 -8.91
N HIS A 245 -22.53 -13.75 -8.34
CA HIS A 245 -21.43 -13.05 -9.00
C HIS A 245 -21.04 -13.72 -10.32
N ASN A 246 -21.09 -15.05 -10.40
CA ASN A 246 -20.77 -15.77 -11.63
C ASN A 246 -21.76 -15.42 -12.75
N GLU A 247 -23.06 -15.40 -12.45
CA GLU A 247 -24.11 -14.97 -13.37
C GLU A 247 -23.86 -13.53 -13.84
N GLN A 248 -23.65 -12.60 -12.89
CA GLN A 248 -23.40 -11.19 -13.20
C GLN A 248 -22.12 -10.97 -14.03
N SER A 249 -21.09 -11.80 -13.83
CA SER A 249 -19.84 -11.75 -14.58
C SER A 249 -19.91 -12.39 -15.98
N GLY A 250 -21.04 -13.02 -16.33
CA GLY A 250 -21.18 -13.77 -17.58
C GLY A 250 -20.36 -15.07 -17.61
N GLY A 251 -20.21 -15.75 -16.46
CA GLY A 251 -19.51 -17.04 -16.37
C GLY A 251 -18.00 -16.96 -16.09
N ARG A 252 -17.45 -15.77 -15.82
CA ARG A 252 -16.00 -15.58 -15.60
C ARG A 252 -15.52 -16.15 -14.26
N LEU A 253 -16.43 -16.40 -13.33
CA LEU A 253 -16.16 -17.07 -12.04
C LEU A 253 -16.40 -18.59 -12.09
N SER A 254 -16.58 -19.17 -13.28
CA SER A 254 -16.84 -20.60 -13.47
C SER A 254 -15.75 -21.49 -12.84
N SER A 255 -14.49 -21.08 -12.87
CA SER A 255 -13.39 -21.79 -12.20
C SER A 255 -13.62 -21.94 -10.68
N ALA A 256 -14.02 -20.85 -10.03
CA ALA A 256 -14.35 -20.86 -8.61
C ALA A 256 -15.61 -21.70 -8.33
N ILE A 257 -16.63 -21.61 -9.18
CA ILE A 257 -17.86 -22.45 -9.09
C ILE A 257 -17.52 -23.94 -9.20
N ASN A 258 -16.67 -24.32 -10.14
CA ASN A 258 -16.21 -25.71 -10.30
C ASN A 258 -15.41 -26.19 -9.10
N THR A 259 -14.63 -25.30 -8.49
CA THR A 259 -13.88 -25.60 -7.26
C THR A 259 -14.84 -25.79 -6.09
N MET A 260 -15.88 -24.97 -5.99
CA MET A 260 -16.95 -25.10 -5.00
C MET A 260 -17.67 -26.44 -5.14
N SER A 261 -18.13 -26.78 -6.35
CA SER A 261 -18.86 -28.04 -6.60
C SER A 261 -17.99 -29.27 -6.33
N THR A 262 -16.70 -29.23 -6.66
CA THR A 262 -15.76 -30.33 -6.38
C THR A 262 -15.52 -30.50 -4.89
N SER A 263 -15.28 -29.39 -4.16
CA SER A 263 -15.07 -29.40 -2.71
C SER A 263 -16.29 -29.94 -1.95
N VAL A 264 -17.48 -29.73 -2.51
CA VAL A 264 -18.76 -30.18 -1.95
C VAL A 264 -19.08 -31.62 -2.36
N SER A 265 -18.73 -32.05 -3.58
CA SER A 265 -18.98 -33.41 -4.06
C SER A 265 -18.16 -34.45 -3.29
N TRP A 266 -16.98 -34.06 -2.79
CA TRP A 266 -16.22 -34.86 -1.81
C TRP A 266 -16.96 -35.09 -0.48
N MET A 267 -17.92 -34.23 -0.12
CA MET A 267 -18.82 -34.45 1.04
C MET A 267 -19.97 -35.42 0.71
N GLY A 268 -20.57 -35.31 -0.48
CA GLY A 268 -21.73 -36.13 -0.88
C GLY A 268 -21.41 -37.63 -1.00
N SER A 269 -20.15 -37.97 -1.30
CA SER A 269 -19.69 -39.36 -1.37
C SER A 269 -19.47 -40.00 0.01
N ASN A 270 -19.18 -39.19 1.04
CA ASN A 270 -18.87 -39.70 2.38
C ASN A 270 -20.09 -39.79 3.32
N THR A 271 -21.23 -39.19 2.95
CA THR A 271 -22.51 -39.34 3.68
C THR A 271 -23.47 -40.33 3.03
N ASN A 272 -23.08 -40.99 1.93
CA ASN A 272 -23.84 -42.07 1.34
C ASN A 272 -22.94 -43.22 0.86
N SER A 273 -22.23 -43.86 1.80
CA SER A 273 -21.83 -45.26 1.64
C SER A 273 -23.05 -46.18 1.89
N GLY A 274 -24.05 -45.99 1.04
CA GLY A 274 -25.21 -46.83 0.84
C GLY A 274 -25.51 -46.81 -0.65
N SER A 275 -25.03 -47.83 -1.35
CA SER A 275 -25.26 -48.14 -2.78
C SER A 275 -24.21 -47.64 -3.78
N GLY A 276 -23.32 -48.56 -4.17
CA GLY A 276 -22.99 -48.77 -5.59
C GLY A 276 -21.53 -48.59 -6.02
N GLY A 277 -20.76 -49.68 -6.03
CA GLY A 277 -19.75 -49.91 -7.08
C GLY A 277 -18.26 -49.79 -6.75
N SER A 278 -17.70 -50.91 -6.25
CA SER A 278 -16.44 -51.52 -6.73
C SER A 278 -15.09 -50.80 -6.59
N SER A 279 -14.32 -51.18 -5.55
CA SER A 279 -13.02 -51.85 -5.75
C SER A 279 -12.43 -52.34 -4.42
N ASP A 280 -11.94 -53.57 -4.46
CA ASP A 280 -11.61 -54.45 -3.36
C ASP A 280 -10.41 -54.01 -2.51
N SER A 281 -10.61 -53.80 -1.21
CA SER A 281 -9.53 -53.89 -0.19
C SER A 281 -10.04 -54.03 1.27
N ASN A 282 -11.35 -54.17 1.50
CA ASN A 282 -11.94 -54.08 2.85
C ASN A 282 -12.57 -55.37 3.39
N SER A 283 -12.27 -56.55 2.82
CA SER A 283 -13.02 -57.77 3.18
C SER A 283 -12.46 -58.59 4.35
N ILE A 284 -11.20 -58.42 4.75
CA ILE A 284 -10.58 -59.35 5.73
C ILE A 284 -10.97 -59.03 7.18
N LEU A 285 -10.94 -57.75 7.57
CA LEU A 285 -11.21 -57.33 8.95
C LEU A 285 -12.72 -57.40 9.26
N ASN A 286 -13.56 -57.07 8.28
CA ASN A 286 -15.01 -57.25 8.37
C ASN A 286 -15.43 -58.74 8.38
N GLN A 287 -14.72 -59.63 7.70
CA GLN A 287 -14.96 -61.07 7.78
C GLN A 287 -14.62 -61.64 9.17
N LEU A 288 -13.58 -61.14 9.82
CA LEU A 288 -13.21 -61.54 11.18
C LEU A 288 -14.20 -61.02 12.24
N MET A 289 -14.69 -59.78 12.09
CA MET A 289 -15.67 -59.20 13.01
C MET A 289 -17.09 -59.75 12.85
N SER A 290 -17.47 -60.21 11.66
CA SER A 290 -18.81 -60.76 11.38
C SER A 290 -18.94 -62.25 11.70
N GLY A 291 -17.88 -62.91 12.20
CA GLY A 291 -17.93 -64.30 12.67
C GLY A 291 -18.34 -65.33 11.62
N THR A 292 -18.32 -64.97 10.33
CA THR A 292 -18.82 -65.82 9.26
C THR A 292 -17.65 -66.61 8.65
N TYR A 293 -17.20 -67.63 9.38
CA TYR A 293 -16.19 -68.57 8.88
C TYR A 293 -16.81 -69.44 7.77
N GLY A 294 -16.07 -69.59 6.68
CA GLY A 294 -16.55 -70.12 5.39
C GLY A 294 -17.28 -71.45 5.44
N ALA A 295 -18.27 -71.58 4.56
CA ALA A 295 -19.06 -72.80 4.33
C ALA A 295 -18.17 -73.99 3.93
N PRO A 296 -18.52 -75.23 4.33
CA PRO A 296 -17.69 -76.41 4.07
C PRO A 296 -17.63 -76.74 2.57
N VAL A 297 -16.40 -76.89 2.07
CA VAL A 297 -16.09 -77.39 0.74
C VAL A 297 -16.58 -78.83 0.61
N ARG A 298 -17.48 -79.10 -0.34
CA ARG A 298 -17.84 -80.48 -0.71
C ARG A 298 -16.70 -81.13 -1.49
N VAL A 299 -16.10 -82.16 -0.91
CA VAL A 299 -15.28 -83.14 -1.63
C VAL A 299 -16.23 -84.14 -2.33
N GLY A 300 -16.08 -84.29 -3.65
CA GLY A 300 -16.86 -85.24 -4.46
C GLY A 300 -16.37 -86.69 -4.27
N PRO A 301 -17.19 -87.70 -4.64
CA PRO A 301 -16.83 -89.10 -4.50
C PRO A 301 -15.88 -89.53 -5.63
N TRP A 302 -15.05 -90.52 -5.29
CA TRP A 302 -13.96 -91.12 -6.07
C TRP A 302 -14.44 -91.84 -7.34
#